data_AF-A0A7Y4D7A8-F1
#
_entry.id   AF-A0A7Y4D7A8-F1
#
_cell.length_a   1.000
_cell.length_b   1.000
_cell.length_c   1.000
_cell.angle_alpha   90.00
_cell.angle_beta   90.00
_cell.angle_gamma   90.00
#
_symmetry.space_group_name_H-M   'P 1'
#
loop_
_entity.id
_entity.type
_entity.pdbx_description
1 polymer ?
#
loop_
_entity_poly.entity_id
_entity_poly.type
_entity_poly.pdbx_seq_one_letter_code
_entity_poly.pdbx_strand_id
1 'polypeptide(L)'
;MILNIIKRNRKYFAAETDSKHKCKLLIDTNSESLEIGEHCLAVDDISVRSKYGTDLIYKLSASAEVQAGQGIASLKSDYNSLLVEECRWLGGTWDKEQNSWIFPGFVSDEVEELDEIYNSAPITVEITAIEEVREYGKGIEFLGRLLCRAFGRDSGARIDTNVALISGFATSGGSHRNWATILREDSVLRLQVPSKILEIHQDDRFDVKIVE
;
A
#
# COMPACT_ATOMS: atom_id res chain seq x y z
N MET A 1 -6.73 10.31 6.45
CA MET A 1 -6.78 10.82 5.06
C MET A 1 -6.65 12.33 5.10
N ILE A 2 -5.84 12.93 4.22
CA ILE A 2 -5.83 14.39 4.05
C ILE A 2 -7.02 14.81 3.18
N LEU A 3 -7.86 15.67 3.74
CA LEU A 3 -8.97 16.30 3.05
C LEU A 3 -8.82 17.82 3.12
N ASN A 4 -8.79 18.46 1.95
CA ASN A 4 -8.92 19.90 1.83
C ASN A 4 -10.40 20.27 1.70
N ILE A 5 -11.00 20.77 2.78
CA ILE A 5 -12.38 21.23 2.82
C ILE A 5 -12.46 22.59 2.13
N ILE A 6 -13.13 22.64 0.97
CA ILE A 6 -13.20 23.85 0.12
C ILE A 6 -14.39 24.71 0.52
N LYS A 7 -15.56 24.08 0.71
CA LYS A 7 -16.78 24.79 1.10
C LYS A 7 -17.78 23.89 1.81
N ARG A 8 -18.56 24.50 2.69
CA ARG A 8 -19.70 23.88 3.35
C ARG A 8 -20.95 24.03 2.50
N ASN A 9 -21.65 22.93 2.19
CA ASN A 9 -23.00 22.96 1.61
C ASN A 9 -24.03 22.48 2.64
N ARG A 10 -25.28 22.24 2.22
CA ARG A 10 -26.37 21.84 3.14
C ARG A 10 -26.20 20.44 3.75
N LYS A 11 -25.74 19.46 2.97
CA LYS A 11 -25.61 18.05 3.38
C LYS A 11 -24.17 17.53 3.39
N TYR A 12 -23.29 18.16 2.62
CA TYR A 12 -21.92 17.74 2.46
C TYR A 12 -20.98 18.94 2.42
N PHE A 13 -19.77 18.80 2.95
CA PHE A 13 -18.66 19.61 2.52
C PHE A 13 -18.20 19.17 1.13
N ALA A 14 -17.87 20.12 0.27
CA ALA A 14 -17.09 19.83 -0.93
C ALA A 14 -15.62 19.85 -0.54
N ALA A 15 -14.91 18.77 -0.86
CA ALA A 15 -13.53 18.57 -0.47
C ALA A 15 -12.69 18.03 -1.62
N GLU A 16 -11.37 18.11 -1.47
CA GLU A 16 -10.40 17.47 -2.35
C GLU A 16 -9.51 16.54 -1.54
N THR A 17 -9.18 15.39 -2.11
CA THR A 17 -8.18 14.47 -1.54
C THR A 17 -6.76 15.01 -1.77
N ASP A 18 -5.76 14.41 -1.13
CA ASP A 18 -4.33 14.66 -1.38
C ASP A 18 -3.95 14.68 -2.88
N SER A 19 -4.57 13.80 -3.65
CA SER A 19 -4.39 13.60 -5.09
C SER A 19 -5.21 14.59 -5.94
N LYS A 20 -5.81 15.60 -5.30
CA LYS A 20 -6.69 16.62 -5.90
C LYS A 20 -7.96 16.06 -6.54
N HIS A 21 -8.40 14.88 -6.12
CA HIS A 21 -9.68 14.34 -6.56
C HIS A 21 -10.81 14.98 -5.77
N LYS A 22 -11.84 15.44 -6.48
CA LYS A 22 -13.03 16.02 -5.86
C LYS A 22 -13.82 14.93 -5.13
N CYS A 23 -14.16 15.19 -3.89
CA CYS A 23 -14.95 14.32 -3.04
C CYS A 23 -15.91 15.13 -2.16
N LYS A 24 -16.75 14.41 -1.42
CA LYS A 24 -17.72 14.98 -0.49
C LYS A 24 -17.48 14.40 0.90
N LEU A 25 -17.56 15.24 1.93
CA LEU A 25 -17.59 14.79 3.32
C LEU A 25 -19.01 15.02 3.87
N LEU A 26 -19.65 13.99 4.39
CA LEU A 26 -20.99 14.07 5.00
C LEU A 26 -20.96 15.04 6.18
N ILE A 27 -21.94 15.95 6.23
CA ILE A 27 -22.18 16.82 7.39
C ILE A 27 -23.12 16.09 8.35
N ASP A 28 -22.59 15.70 9.50
CA ASP A 28 -23.31 15.09 10.61
C ASP A 28 -22.80 15.63 11.96
N THR A 29 -23.19 15.01 13.07
CA THR A 29 -22.78 15.41 14.43
C THR A 29 -21.26 15.38 14.64
N ASN A 30 -20.51 14.62 13.84
CA ASN A 30 -19.06 14.51 13.97
C ASN A 30 -18.33 15.57 13.13
N SER A 31 -18.92 16.02 12.03
CA SER A 31 -18.26 16.92 11.08
C SER A 31 -18.85 18.33 11.03
N GLU A 32 -19.95 18.61 11.73
CA GLU A 32 -20.62 19.91 11.63
C GLU A 32 -19.78 21.10 12.09
N SER A 33 -18.84 20.89 13.02
CA SER A 33 -17.90 21.89 13.51
C SER A 33 -16.63 22.02 12.65
N LEU A 34 -16.50 21.24 11.58
CA LEU A 34 -15.29 21.22 10.76
C LEU A 34 -15.11 22.53 9.98
N GLU A 35 -13.92 23.12 10.11
CA GLU A 35 -13.55 24.36 9.42
C GLU A 35 -13.07 24.11 7.98
N ILE A 36 -13.06 25.18 7.18
CA ILE A 36 -12.51 25.16 5.82
C ILE A 36 -10.98 25.09 5.92
N GLY A 37 -10.34 24.30 5.08
CA GLY A 37 -8.89 24.12 5.07
C GLY A 37 -8.47 22.67 4.96
N GLU A 38 -7.17 22.44 5.10
CA GLU A 38 -6.57 21.11 5.06
C GLU A 38 -6.62 20.45 6.43
N HIS A 39 -7.18 19.24 6.48
CA HIS A 39 -7.30 18.45 7.70
C HIS A 39 -6.85 17.01 7.44
N CYS A 40 -6.12 16.43 8.39
CA CYS A 40 -5.83 15.00 8.40
C CYS A 40 -6.89 14.32 9.28
N LEU A 41 -7.84 13.62 8.66
CA LEU A 41 -9.00 13.06 9.35
C LEU A 41 -9.15 11.56 9.09
N ALA A 42 -9.64 10.83 10.09
CA ALA A 42 -10.33 9.57 9.92
C ALA A 42 -11.53 9.76 9.01
N VAL A 43 -11.66 8.92 8.00
CA VAL A 43 -12.91 8.86 7.26
C VAL A 43 -13.28 7.44 6.91
N ASP A 44 -14.56 7.15 7.04
CA ASP A 44 -15.19 5.97 6.47
C ASP A 44 -15.53 6.25 4.99
N ASP A 45 -15.19 5.31 4.10
CA ASP A 45 -15.60 5.36 2.69
C ASP A 45 -17.07 4.92 2.56
N ILE A 46 -17.93 5.88 2.22
CA ILE A 46 -19.37 5.66 1.92
C ILE A 46 -19.68 6.01 0.45
N SER A 47 -18.68 5.92 -0.42
CA SER A 47 -18.76 6.28 -1.83
C SER A 47 -19.77 5.42 -2.59
N VAL A 48 -20.51 6.06 -3.50
CA VAL A 48 -21.49 5.38 -4.34
C VAL A 48 -20.85 5.02 -5.67
N ARG A 49 -20.70 3.73 -5.94
CA ARG A 49 -20.12 3.21 -7.20
C ARG A 49 -21.25 2.76 -8.13
N SER A 50 -21.28 3.31 -9.35
CA SER A 50 -22.29 3.01 -10.36
C SER A 50 -21.66 2.81 -11.75
N LYS A 51 -22.45 2.29 -12.71
CA LYS A 51 -22.01 2.16 -14.11
C LYS A 51 -21.69 3.51 -14.80
N TYR A 52 -22.09 4.63 -14.22
CA TYR A 52 -21.87 5.97 -14.75
C TYR A 52 -20.71 6.71 -14.06
N GLY A 53 -20.05 6.06 -13.10
CA GLY A 53 -18.94 6.63 -12.33
C GLY A 53 -19.08 6.41 -10.83
N THR A 54 -18.05 6.84 -10.11
CA THR A 54 -17.95 6.78 -8.66
C THR A 54 -18.12 8.17 -8.07
N ASP A 55 -19.10 8.34 -7.18
CA ASP A 55 -19.23 9.55 -6.37
C ASP A 55 -18.49 9.32 -5.05
N LEU A 56 -17.35 9.99 -4.88
CA LEU A 56 -16.50 9.85 -3.69
C LEU A 56 -17.15 10.57 -2.51
N ILE A 57 -17.58 9.79 -1.52
CA ILE A 57 -18.26 10.30 -0.33
C ILE A 57 -17.63 9.67 0.90
N TYR A 58 -17.25 10.52 1.83
CA TYR A 58 -16.60 10.16 3.07
C TYR A 58 -17.45 10.61 4.27
N LYS A 59 -17.25 9.96 5.42
CA LYS A 59 -17.89 10.32 6.69
C LYS A 59 -16.86 10.29 7.81
N LEU A 60 -16.92 11.21 8.76
CA LEU A 60 -16.06 11.16 9.94
C LEU A 60 -16.55 10.09 10.93
N SER A 61 -15.65 9.19 11.32
CA SER A 61 -15.91 8.15 12.32
C SER A 61 -16.05 8.75 13.73
N ALA A 62 -15.33 9.85 14.02
CA ALA A 62 -15.41 10.65 15.25
C ALA A 62 -15.24 12.15 14.96
N SER A 63 -15.54 13.05 15.90
CA SER A 63 -15.39 14.49 15.64
C SER A 63 -13.94 14.93 15.47
N ALA A 64 -13.70 16.00 14.71
CA ALA A 64 -12.35 16.50 14.46
C ALA A 64 -11.59 16.87 15.75
N GLU A 65 -12.31 17.39 16.76
CA GLU A 65 -11.76 17.72 18.08
C GLU A 65 -11.30 16.47 18.83
N VAL A 66 -12.08 15.38 18.79
CA VAL A 66 -11.72 14.10 19.39
C VAL A 66 -10.50 13.50 18.69
N GLN A 67 -10.48 13.54 17.36
CA GLN A 67 -9.35 13.07 16.55
C GLN A 67 -8.07 13.87 16.84
N ALA A 68 -8.17 15.19 16.97
CA ALA A 68 -7.04 16.05 17.33
C ALA A 68 -6.51 15.77 18.74
N GLY A 69 -7.40 15.42 19.68
CA GLY A 69 -7.03 15.06 21.05
C GLY A 69 -6.30 13.72 21.18
N GLN A 70 -6.43 12.83 20.19
CA GLN A 70 -5.79 11.51 20.18
C GLN A 70 -4.34 11.53 19.69
N GLY A 71 -3.87 12.65 19.14
CA GLY A 71 -2.49 12.80 18.67
C GLY A 71 -2.26 12.23 17.27
N ILE A 72 -1.00 11.90 16.97
CA ILE A 72 -0.54 11.40 15.68
C ILE A 72 0.32 10.16 15.93
N ALA A 73 0.10 9.10 15.14
CA ALA A 73 0.97 7.94 15.10
C ALA A 73 1.84 7.98 13.83
N SER A 74 3.02 7.36 13.89
CA SER A 74 3.92 7.26 12.73
C SER A 74 4.49 5.85 12.58
N LEU A 75 4.69 5.44 11.33
CA LEU A 75 5.28 4.15 10.98
C LEU A 75 6.39 4.36 9.97
N LYS A 76 7.56 3.81 10.27
CA LYS A 76 8.72 3.81 9.37
C LYS A 76 9.07 2.39 9.01
N SER A 77 9.04 2.06 7.72
CA SER A 77 9.43 0.74 7.23
C SER A 77 10.03 0.85 5.83
N ASP A 78 10.66 -0.23 5.37
CA ASP A 78 11.05 -0.38 3.97
C ASP A 78 9.83 -0.36 3.05
N TYR A 79 10.04 -0.05 1.78
CA TYR A 79 8.97 -0.14 0.79
C TYR A 79 8.46 -1.59 0.67
N ASN A 80 7.16 -1.76 0.89
CA ASN A 80 6.43 -3.00 0.68
C ASN A 80 5.04 -2.64 0.14
N SER A 81 4.63 -3.21 -1.00
CA SER A 81 3.36 -2.84 -1.64
C SER A 81 2.14 -3.22 -0.80
N LEU A 82 2.18 -4.33 -0.04
CA LEU A 82 1.11 -4.71 0.88
C LEU A 82 0.99 -3.70 2.03
N LEU A 83 2.11 -3.29 2.63
CA LEU A 83 2.09 -2.27 3.68
C LEU A 83 1.52 -0.95 3.17
N VAL A 84 1.89 -0.55 1.95
CA VAL A 84 1.37 0.69 1.34
C VAL A 84 -0.16 0.66 1.21
N GLU A 85 -0.74 -0.50 0.89
CA GLU A 85 -2.19 -0.68 0.82
C GLU A 85 -2.85 -0.59 2.20
N GLU A 86 -2.30 -1.29 3.20
CA GLU A 86 -2.76 -1.24 4.60
C GLU A 86 -2.69 0.18 5.17
N CYS A 87 -1.55 0.86 5.00
CA CYS A 87 -1.38 2.24 5.43
C CYS A 87 -2.44 3.16 4.81
N ARG A 88 -2.79 2.96 3.54
CA ARG A 88 -3.83 3.74 2.86
C ARG A 88 -5.22 3.42 3.40
N TRP A 89 -5.51 2.16 3.71
CA TRP A 89 -6.79 1.77 4.31
C TRP A 89 -6.98 2.36 5.71
N LEU A 90 -5.91 2.46 6.51
CA LEU A 90 -5.91 3.17 7.79
C LEU A 90 -5.90 4.71 7.63
N GLY A 91 -5.97 5.22 6.40
CA GLY A 91 -5.99 6.65 6.12
C GLY A 91 -4.65 7.36 6.36
N GLY A 92 -3.55 6.60 6.44
CA GLY A 92 -2.20 7.11 6.54
C GLY A 92 -1.79 7.92 5.32
N THR A 93 -0.85 8.84 5.53
CA THR A 93 -0.24 9.64 4.46
C THR A 93 1.27 9.56 4.55
N TRP A 94 1.95 9.46 3.40
CA TRP A 94 3.41 9.40 3.36
C TRP A 94 4.03 10.78 3.53
N ASP A 95 4.81 10.96 4.60
CA ASP A 95 5.67 12.12 4.82
C ASP A 95 7.04 11.86 4.19
N LYS A 96 7.36 12.62 3.14
CA LYS A 96 8.63 12.51 2.40
C LYS A 96 9.84 13.07 3.16
N GLU A 97 9.63 14.03 4.06
CA GLU A 97 10.72 14.63 4.83
C GLU A 97 11.19 13.66 5.91
N GLN A 98 10.23 13.01 6.59
CA GLN A 98 10.51 12.03 7.63
C GLN A 98 10.75 10.61 7.10
N ASN A 99 10.37 10.34 5.85
CA ASN A 99 10.32 8.99 5.26
C ASN A 99 9.51 8.03 6.14
N SER A 100 8.31 8.46 6.52
CA SER A 100 7.40 7.69 7.38
C SER A 100 5.95 7.91 6.96
N TRP A 101 5.11 6.92 7.22
CA TRP A 101 3.67 7.08 7.20
C TRP A 101 3.20 7.80 8.46
N ILE A 102 2.25 8.72 8.29
CA ILE A 102 1.65 9.52 9.34
C ILE A 102 0.16 9.22 9.41
N PHE A 103 -0.34 8.99 10.62
CA PHE A 103 -1.70 8.58 10.89
C PHE A 103 -2.32 9.43 12.01
N PRO A 104 -3.65 9.57 12.01
CA PRO A 104 -4.35 10.04 13.20
C PRO A 104 -4.13 9.11 14.40
N GLY A 105 -4.12 9.64 15.62
CA GLY A 105 -3.77 8.87 16.81
C GLY A 105 -4.77 7.79 17.25
N PHE A 106 -6.01 7.76 16.75
CA PHE A 106 -6.96 6.69 17.12
C PHE A 106 -6.73 5.37 16.40
N VAL A 107 -5.89 5.33 15.37
CA VAL A 107 -5.42 4.07 14.76
C VAL A 107 -4.05 3.66 15.31
N SER A 108 -3.64 4.20 16.46
CA SER A 108 -2.31 3.91 17.02
C SER A 108 -2.06 2.41 17.19
N ASP A 109 -3.09 1.69 17.63
CA ASP A 109 -2.99 0.26 17.94
C ASP A 109 -2.81 -0.54 16.65
N GLU A 110 -3.58 -0.23 15.60
CA GLU A 110 -3.42 -0.84 14.28
C GLU A 110 -2.07 -0.48 13.63
N VAL A 111 -1.56 0.74 13.85
CA VAL A 111 -0.22 1.14 13.38
C VAL A 111 0.87 0.36 14.10
N GLU A 112 0.74 0.12 15.41
CA GLU A 112 1.68 -0.68 16.19
C GLU A 112 1.69 -2.14 15.71
N GLU A 113 0.52 -2.72 15.39
CA GLU A 113 0.43 -4.05 14.78
C GLU A 113 1.16 -4.12 13.42
N LEU A 114 0.97 -3.12 12.56
CA LEU A 114 1.70 -3.04 11.29
C LEU A 114 3.22 -2.90 11.50
N ASP A 115 3.65 -2.09 12.47
CA ASP A 115 5.06 -1.95 12.82
C ASP A 115 5.66 -3.29 13.24
N GLU A 116 4.97 -4.00 14.14
CA GLU A 116 5.40 -5.31 14.60
C GLU A 116 5.54 -6.33 13.46
N ILE A 117 4.65 -6.30 12.47
CA ILE A 117 4.68 -7.24 11.34
C ILE A 117 5.81 -6.89 10.39
N TYR A 118 5.80 -5.67 9.86
CA TYR A 118 6.66 -5.27 8.73
C TYR A 118 8.09 -4.89 9.16
N ASN A 119 8.31 -4.59 10.44
CA ASN A 119 9.64 -4.37 11.03
C ASN A 119 10.07 -5.49 11.98
N SER A 120 9.38 -6.65 11.95
CA SER A 120 9.85 -7.85 12.64
C SER A 120 11.25 -8.27 12.20
N ALA A 121 11.92 -9.07 13.03
CA ALA A 121 13.28 -9.54 12.77
C ALA A 121 13.39 -10.14 11.35
N PRO A 122 14.36 -9.68 10.54
CA PRO A 122 14.51 -10.16 9.18
C PRO A 122 15.02 -11.60 9.18
N ILE A 123 14.41 -12.44 8.34
CA ILE A 123 14.85 -13.82 8.09
C ILE A 123 15.18 -13.98 6.62
N THR A 124 16.14 -14.85 6.33
CA THR A 124 16.52 -15.17 4.96
C THR A 124 15.66 -16.32 4.46
N VAL A 125 15.06 -16.14 3.29
CA VAL A 125 14.27 -17.18 2.63
C VAL A 125 14.80 -17.45 1.23
N GLU A 126 14.65 -18.69 0.81
CA GLU A 126 14.70 -19.11 -0.58
C GLU A 126 13.29 -19.41 -1.06
N ILE A 127 12.89 -18.76 -2.15
CA ILE A 127 11.63 -18.99 -2.82
C ILE A 127 11.89 -19.65 -4.17
N THR A 128 11.11 -20.67 -4.50
CA THR A 128 11.20 -21.41 -5.76
C THR A 128 9.90 -21.22 -6.53
N ALA A 129 9.98 -20.73 -7.76
CA ALA A 129 8.82 -20.56 -8.62
C ALA A 129 8.24 -21.94 -9.00
N ILE A 130 7.01 -22.22 -8.61
CA ILE A 130 6.35 -23.52 -8.87
C ILE A 130 6.02 -23.68 -10.35
N GLU A 131 5.65 -22.59 -11.01
CA GLU A 131 5.41 -22.50 -12.45
C GLU A 131 6.03 -21.19 -12.98
N GLU A 132 5.96 -20.96 -14.30
CA GLU A 132 6.35 -19.66 -14.87
C GLU A 132 5.45 -18.54 -14.32
N VAL A 133 6.05 -17.62 -13.56
CA VAL A 133 5.35 -16.44 -13.05
C VAL A 133 5.47 -15.32 -14.08
N ARG A 134 4.32 -14.79 -14.51
CA ARG A 134 4.24 -13.75 -15.54
C ARG A 134 3.36 -12.59 -15.11
N GLU A 135 3.92 -11.39 -15.14
CA GLU A 135 3.22 -10.16 -14.79
C GLU A 135 3.32 -9.11 -15.91
N TYR A 136 2.16 -8.59 -16.35
CA TYR A 136 2.08 -7.64 -17.46
C TYR A 136 2.23 -6.19 -16.97
N GLY A 137 3.12 -5.43 -17.59
CA GLY A 137 3.30 -3.99 -17.33
C GLY A 137 3.87 -3.65 -15.94
N LYS A 138 4.20 -4.66 -15.12
CA LYS A 138 4.71 -4.48 -13.76
C LYS A 138 5.79 -5.52 -13.43
N GLY A 139 6.41 -5.36 -12.27
CA GLY A 139 7.36 -6.33 -11.74
C GLY A 139 6.66 -7.52 -11.08
N ILE A 140 7.44 -8.57 -10.83
CA ILE A 140 7.01 -9.71 -10.03
C ILE A 140 7.41 -9.41 -8.58
N GLU A 141 6.45 -9.51 -7.68
CA GLU A 141 6.61 -9.24 -6.25
C GLU A 141 6.32 -10.52 -5.45
N PHE A 142 6.97 -10.68 -4.31
CA PHE A 142 6.69 -11.69 -3.30
C PHE A 142 6.45 -11.00 -1.96
N LEU A 143 5.27 -11.23 -1.38
CA LEU A 143 4.81 -10.60 -0.13
C LEU A 143 5.03 -9.08 -0.10
N GLY A 144 4.76 -8.44 -1.24
CA GLY A 144 4.90 -7.01 -1.47
C GLY A 144 6.32 -6.47 -1.66
N ARG A 145 7.35 -7.33 -1.64
CA ARG A 145 8.73 -6.96 -2.03
C ARG A 145 8.96 -7.30 -3.50
N LEU A 146 9.58 -6.38 -4.24
CA LEU A 146 9.89 -6.57 -5.64
C LEU A 146 11.00 -7.62 -5.80
N LEU A 147 10.78 -8.63 -6.65
CA LEU A 147 11.77 -9.65 -6.98
C LEU A 147 12.55 -9.27 -8.23
N CYS A 148 11.82 -8.94 -9.30
CA CYS A 148 12.41 -8.59 -10.57
C CYS A 148 11.42 -7.78 -11.41
N ARG A 149 11.96 -7.01 -12.37
CA ARG A 149 11.17 -6.15 -13.24
C ARG A 149 11.78 -5.97 -14.62
N ALA A 150 10.93 -6.04 -15.64
CA ALA A 150 11.21 -5.55 -16.98
C ALA A 150 10.72 -4.11 -17.17
N PHE A 151 11.27 -3.40 -18.16
CA PHE A 151 10.86 -2.03 -18.53
C PHE A 151 10.28 -1.96 -19.95
N GLY A 152 10.30 -3.09 -20.67
CA GLY A 152 9.76 -3.23 -22.01
C GLY A 152 9.90 -4.68 -22.49
N ARG A 153 9.39 -4.97 -23.70
CA ARG A 153 9.38 -6.34 -24.25
C ARG A 153 10.77 -6.95 -24.40
N ASP A 154 11.73 -6.14 -24.85
CA ASP A 154 13.09 -6.58 -25.20
C ASP A 154 14.15 -6.02 -24.23
N SER A 155 13.75 -5.61 -23.02
CA SER A 155 14.69 -5.06 -22.02
C SER A 155 15.43 -6.13 -21.21
N GLY A 156 14.96 -7.38 -21.26
CA GLY A 156 15.20 -8.36 -20.20
C GLY A 156 14.50 -7.96 -18.90
N ALA A 157 14.57 -8.83 -17.89
CA ALA A 157 14.18 -8.49 -16.53
C ALA A 157 15.42 -8.32 -15.66
N ARG A 158 15.38 -7.32 -14.78
CA ARG A 158 16.43 -7.09 -13.78
C ARG A 158 15.95 -7.60 -12.43
N ILE A 159 16.82 -8.30 -11.72
CA ILE A 159 16.60 -8.66 -10.32
C ILE A 159 16.66 -7.38 -9.47
N ASP A 160 15.77 -7.27 -8.49
CA ASP A 160 15.70 -6.11 -7.61
C ASP A 160 16.87 -6.07 -6.62
N THR A 161 17.05 -4.91 -5.99
CA THR A 161 18.08 -4.73 -4.95
C THR A 161 17.75 -5.61 -3.74
N ASN A 162 18.77 -6.21 -3.11
CA ASN A 162 18.63 -7.12 -1.96
C ASN A 162 17.91 -8.45 -2.27
N VAL A 163 17.82 -8.82 -3.55
CA VAL A 163 17.38 -10.14 -4.01
C VAL A 163 18.51 -10.79 -4.80
N ALA A 164 18.76 -12.07 -4.54
CA ALA A 164 19.76 -12.86 -5.26
C ALA A 164 19.06 -13.97 -6.05
N LEU A 165 19.25 -14.01 -7.37
CA LEU A 165 18.85 -15.16 -8.18
C LEU A 165 19.91 -16.25 -8.04
N ILE A 166 19.57 -17.35 -7.36
CA ILE A 166 20.48 -18.47 -7.09
C ILE A 166 20.53 -19.42 -8.29
N SER A 167 19.38 -19.68 -8.92
CA SER A 167 19.28 -20.50 -10.12
C SER A 167 18.06 -20.12 -10.96
N GLY A 168 18.05 -20.53 -12.24
CA GLY A 168 17.02 -20.15 -13.21
C GLY A 168 17.30 -18.80 -13.86
N PHE A 169 16.26 -18.11 -14.33
CA PHE A 169 16.39 -16.78 -14.92
C PHE A 169 15.08 -16.00 -14.93
N ALA A 170 15.22 -14.67 -14.93
CA ALA A 170 14.15 -13.74 -15.21
C ALA A 170 14.36 -13.09 -16.59
N THR A 171 13.30 -12.90 -17.35
CA THR A 171 13.34 -12.27 -18.67
C THR A 171 12.11 -11.39 -18.93
N SER A 172 12.11 -10.71 -20.07
CA SER A 172 10.97 -9.95 -20.56
C SER A 172 10.29 -10.67 -21.72
N GLY A 173 9.01 -10.37 -21.96
CA GLY A 173 8.27 -10.90 -23.09
C GLY A 173 7.02 -10.09 -23.43
N GLY A 174 6.05 -10.74 -24.08
CA GLY A 174 4.80 -10.10 -24.51
C GLY A 174 4.95 -9.30 -25.80
N SER A 175 4.29 -8.14 -25.88
CA SER A 175 4.38 -7.22 -27.02
C SER A 175 4.91 -5.85 -26.58
N HIS A 176 5.26 -4.96 -27.52
CA HIS A 176 5.71 -3.61 -27.18
C HIS A 176 4.67 -2.83 -26.33
N ARG A 177 3.37 -3.04 -26.58
CA ARG A 177 2.30 -2.36 -25.83
C ARG A 177 1.93 -3.10 -24.54
N ASN A 178 2.00 -4.42 -24.56
CA ASN A 178 1.67 -5.29 -23.43
C ASN A 178 2.88 -6.16 -23.10
N TRP A 179 3.94 -5.52 -22.62
CA TRP A 179 5.15 -6.24 -22.23
C TRP A 179 4.94 -6.92 -20.88
N ALA A 180 5.71 -7.96 -20.61
CA ALA A 180 5.64 -8.71 -19.35
C ALA A 180 7.02 -8.92 -18.73
N THR A 181 7.05 -8.95 -17.39
CA THR A 181 8.14 -9.52 -16.61
C THR A 181 7.84 -11.00 -16.42
N ILE A 182 8.82 -11.86 -16.67
CA ILE A 182 8.68 -13.31 -16.62
C ILE A 182 9.77 -13.87 -15.72
N LEU A 183 9.39 -14.67 -14.73
CA LEU A 183 10.29 -15.51 -13.95
C LEU A 183 10.00 -16.96 -14.31
N ARG A 184 11.03 -17.69 -14.73
CA ARG A 184 10.86 -19.07 -15.18
C ARG A 184 10.53 -19.99 -14.00
N GLU A 185 9.71 -21.01 -14.26
CA GLU A 185 9.58 -22.20 -13.41
C GLU A 185 10.94 -22.71 -12.90
N ASP A 186 10.95 -23.24 -11.69
CA ASP A 186 12.13 -23.72 -10.95
C ASP A 186 13.20 -22.65 -10.66
N SER A 187 12.95 -21.37 -10.95
CA SER A 187 13.89 -20.31 -10.57
C SER A 187 13.88 -20.13 -9.05
N VAL A 188 15.07 -20.10 -8.47
CA VAL A 188 15.28 -19.96 -7.03
C VAL A 188 15.82 -18.56 -6.73
N LEU A 189 15.11 -17.80 -5.91
CA LEU A 189 15.55 -16.50 -5.42
C LEU A 189 15.77 -16.53 -3.91
N ARG A 190 16.78 -15.82 -3.44
CA ARG A 190 17.07 -15.63 -2.03
C ARG A 190 16.92 -14.16 -1.67
N LEU A 191 16.21 -13.88 -0.59
CA LEU A 191 15.94 -12.54 -0.10
C LEU A 191 15.69 -12.53 1.40
N GLN A 192 15.72 -11.34 2.00
CA GLN A 192 15.31 -11.14 3.38
C GLN A 192 13.88 -10.60 3.46
N VAL A 193 13.08 -11.16 4.35
CA VAL A 193 11.72 -10.72 4.64
C VAL A 193 11.50 -10.60 6.16
N PRO A 194 10.61 -9.71 6.63
CA PRO A 194 10.21 -9.69 8.04
C PRO A 194 9.61 -11.05 8.44
N SER A 195 10.06 -11.63 9.55
CA SER A 195 9.64 -12.97 9.98
C SER A 195 8.13 -13.16 10.10
N LYS A 196 7.43 -12.19 10.70
CA LYS A 196 5.98 -12.28 10.91
C LYS A 196 5.17 -12.26 9.60
N ILE A 197 5.71 -11.73 8.50
CA ILE A 197 4.95 -11.62 7.24
C ILE A 197 4.62 -12.99 6.63
N LEU A 198 5.47 -14.00 6.87
CA LEU A 198 5.28 -15.37 6.37
C LEU A 198 4.14 -16.11 7.10
N GLU A 199 3.81 -15.69 8.32
CA GLU A 199 2.75 -16.30 9.12
C GLU A 199 1.36 -15.81 8.67
N ILE A 200 1.31 -14.61 8.10
CA ILE A 200 0.07 -13.89 7.75
C ILE A 200 -0.27 -14.04 6.27
N HIS A 201 0.74 -13.97 5.40
CA HIS A 201 0.56 -14.00 3.96
C HIS A 201 1.23 -15.21 3.33
N GLN A 202 0.55 -15.78 2.33
CA GLN A 202 1.06 -16.86 1.49
C GLN A 202 0.98 -16.42 0.04
N ASP A 203 1.90 -16.95 -0.78
CA ASP A 203 1.92 -16.71 -2.22
C ASP A 203 2.03 -18.07 -2.92
N ASP A 204 0.89 -18.56 -3.42
CA ASP A 204 0.76 -19.88 -4.04
C ASP A 204 1.60 -20.07 -5.30
N ARG A 205 2.26 -19.01 -5.80
CA ARG A 205 3.19 -19.09 -6.94
C ARG A 205 4.58 -19.61 -6.53
N PHE A 206 4.89 -19.64 -5.24
CA PHE A 206 6.23 -19.94 -4.75
C PHE A 206 6.23 -20.95 -3.59
N ASP A 207 7.13 -21.94 -3.69
CA ASP A 207 7.52 -22.74 -2.54
C ASP A 207 8.58 -22.00 -1.72
N VAL A 208 8.36 -21.90 -0.41
CA VAL A 208 9.20 -21.09 0.50
C VAL A 208 9.99 -21.97 1.44
N LYS A 209 11.29 -21.70 1.56
CA LYS A 209 12.21 -22.35 2.51
C LYS A 209 12.98 -21.31 3.30
N ILE A 210 12.95 -21.40 4.62
CA ILE A 210 13.77 -20.57 5.50
C ILE A 210 15.22 -21.07 5.46
N VAL A 211 16.17 -20.16 5.33
CA VAL A 211 17.61 -20.44 5.31
C VAL A 211 18.26 -19.79 6.54
N GLU A 212 18.99 -20.60 7.30
CA GLU A 212 19.80 -20.15 8.44
C GLU A 212 21.09 -19.42 8.01
#